data_AF-A0A0Q5YQK6-F1
#
_entry.id   AF-A0A0Q5YQK6-F1
#
_cell.length_a   1.000
_cell.length_b   1.000
_cell.length_c   1.000
_cell.angle_alpha   90.00
_cell.angle_beta   90.00
_cell.angle_gamma   90.00
#
_symmetry.space_group_name_H-M   'P 1'
#
loop_
_entity.id
_entity.type
_entity.pdbx_description
1 polymer ?
#
loop_
_entity_poly.entity_id
_entity_poly.type
_entity_poly.pdbx_seq_one_letter_code
_entity_poly.pdbx_strand_id
1 'polypeptide(L)'
;MARALARLSEQGFAEAARNTRGDSVYLKTAGCDLALRVSNHARTPKQRRNHPDAVTSLVLREPKSAAQVDDLVAATLRNFFAERARRAS
;
A
#
# COMPACT_ATOMS: atom_id res chain seq x y z
N MET A 1 2.67 -10.02 -6.52
CA MET A 1 1.85 -9.33 -5.49
C MET A 1 1.77 -10.09 -4.17
N ALA A 2 1.52 -11.41 -4.17
CA ALA A 2 1.34 -12.20 -2.94
C ALA A 2 2.43 -12.00 -1.87
N ARG A 3 3.72 -12.02 -2.26
CA ARG A 3 4.83 -11.77 -1.33
C ARG A 3 4.71 -10.42 -0.62
N ALA A 4 4.40 -9.35 -1.35
CA ALA A 4 4.24 -8.03 -0.74
C ALA A 4 3.09 -8.01 0.28
N LEU A 5 1.96 -8.65 -0.03
CA LEU A 5 0.84 -8.77 0.90
C LEU A 5 1.22 -9.55 2.16
N ALA A 6 1.94 -10.67 2.01
CA ALA A 6 2.44 -11.44 3.14
C ALA A 6 3.38 -10.62 4.04
N ARG A 7 4.37 -9.93 3.46
CA ARG A 7 5.29 -9.06 4.21
C ARG A 7 4.55 -7.93 4.93
N LEU A 8 3.55 -7.33 4.31
CA LEU A 8 2.74 -6.27 4.94
C LEU A 8 1.85 -6.83 6.07
N SER A 9 1.31 -8.03 5.90
CA SER A 9 0.53 -8.72 6.94
C SER A 9 1.37 -9.00 8.19
N GLU A 10 2.64 -9.40 8.03
CA GLU A 10 3.57 -9.57 9.15
C GLU A 10 3.83 -8.25 9.92
N GLN A 11 3.64 -7.10 9.26
CA GLN A 11 3.75 -5.78 9.88
C GLN A 11 2.43 -5.28 10.49
N GLY A 12 1.41 -6.15 10.59
CA GLY A 12 0.11 -5.82 11.19
C GLY A 12 -0.86 -5.10 10.25
N PHE A 13 -0.61 -5.11 8.94
CA PHE A 13 -1.56 -4.61 7.96
C PHE A 13 -2.58 -5.69 7.58
N ALA A 14 -3.86 -5.36 7.62
CA ALA A 14 -4.95 -6.24 7.18
C ALA A 14 -5.64 -5.67 5.93
N GLU A 15 -6.19 -6.55 5.10
CA GLU A 15 -7.02 -6.17 3.95
C GLU A 15 -8.30 -5.48 4.41
N ALA A 16 -8.46 -4.23 3.98
CA ALA A 16 -9.66 -3.43 4.22
C ALA A 16 -10.58 -3.41 2.99
N ALA A 17 -10.01 -3.50 1.79
CA ALA A 17 -10.76 -3.60 0.54
C ALA A 17 -9.91 -4.17 -0.60
N ARG A 18 -10.56 -4.78 -1.58
CA ARG A 18 -9.94 -5.28 -2.81
C ARG A 18 -10.77 -4.95 -4.03
N ASN A 19 -10.10 -4.45 -5.05
CA ASN A 19 -10.67 -4.25 -6.38
C ASN A 19 -10.06 -5.28 -7.33
N THR A 20 -10.89 -6.24 -7.76
CA THR A 20 -10.49 -7.33 -8.65
C THR A 20 -10.28 -6.89 -10.10
N ARG A 21 -11.00 -5.86 -10.57
CA ARG A 21 -10.82 -5.32 -11.93
C ARG A 21 -9.50 -4.56 -12.11
N GLY A 22 -9.09 -3.82 -11.08
CA GLY A 22 -7.87 -3.02 -11.10
C GLY A 22 -6.68 -3.68 -10.41
N ASP A 23 -6.81 -4.95 -10.01
CA ASP A 23 -5.80 -5.69 -9.23
C ASP A 23 -5.15 -4.82 -8.14
N SER A 24 -6.00 -4.31 -7.24
CA SER A 24 -5.58 -3.39 -6.18
C SER A 24 -6.11 -3.85 -4.83
N VAL A 25 -5.23 -3.87 -3.83
CA VAL A 25 -5.55 -4.23 -2.45
C VAL A 25 -5.24 -3.03 -1.56
N TYR A 26 -6.18 -2.67 -0.71
CA TYR A 26 -6.07 -1.60 0.27
C TYR A 26 -5.92 -2.22 1.65
N LEU A 27 -4.86 -1.81 2.35
CA LEU A 27 -4.44 -2.38 3.61
C LEU A 27 -4.44 -1.30 4.70
N LYS A 28 -4.90 -1.64 5.89
CA LYS A 28 -4.89 -0.75 7.08
C LYS A 28 -4.31 -1.48 8.29
N THR A 29 -3.74 -0.72 9.22
CA THR A 29 -3.40 -1.24 10.55
C THR A 29 -4.56 -0.97 11.52
N ALA A 30 -4.65 -1.75 12.60
CA ALA A 30 -5.66 -1.52 13.64
C ALA A 30 -5.64 -0.08 14.16
N GLY A 31 -6.83 0.53 14.29
CA GLY A 31 -6.98 1.91 14.79
C GLY A 31 -6.43 3.01 13.87
N CYS A 32 -6.15 2.72 12.60
CA CYS A 32 -5.66 3.72 11.64
C CYS A 32 -6.61 3.86 10.45
N ASP A 33 -7.07 5.08 10.18
CA ASP A 33 -7.95 5.36 9.05
C ASP A 33 -7.21 5.45 7.71
N LEU A 34 -5.89 5.61 7.75
CA LEU A 34 -5.03 5.70 6.57
C LEU A 34 -4.79 4.33 5.95
N ALA A 35 -4.79 4.26 4.62
CA ALA A 35 -4.56 3.05 3.86
C ALA A 35 -3.22 3.06 3.11
N LEU A 36 -2.63 1.88 3.00
CA LEU A 36 -1.57 1.55 2.06
C LEU A 36 -2.18 0.77 0.91
N ARG A 37 -1.92 1.18 -0.34
CA ARG A 37 -2.40 0.44 -1.52
C ARG A 37 -1.29 -0.42 -2.12
N VAL A 38 -1.58 -1.66 -2.46
CA VAL A 38 -0.75 -2.49 -3.35
C VAL A 38 -1.48 -2.65 -4.68
N SER A 39 -0.81 -2.43 -5.81
CA SER A 39 -1.44 -2.48 -7.13
C SER A 39 -0.42 -2.76 -8.24
N ASN A 40 -0.88 -3.18 -9.41
CA ASN A 40 -0.05 -3.31 -10.61
C ASN A 40 0.08 -2.00 -11.42
N HIS A 41 -0.62 -0.92 -11.03
CA HIS A 41 -0.59 0.35 -11.74
C HIS A 41 -0.51 1.55 -10.80
N ALA A 42 -0.06 2.70 -11.33
CA ALA A 42 -0.01 3.96 -10.58
C ALA A 42 -1.41 4.60 -10.49
N ARG A 43 -1.66 5.38 -9.44
CA ARG A 43 -2.89 6.16 -9.32
C ARG A 43 -2.92 7.31 -10.33
N THR A 44 -4.07 7.53 -10.96
CA THR A 44 -4.38 8.77 -11.68
C THR A 44 -4.69 9.90 -10.69
N PRO A 45 -4.62 11.18 -11.10
CA PRO A 45 -5.06 12.30 -10.27
C PRO A 45 -6.50 12.16 -9.76
N LYS A 46 -7.42 11.66 -10.61
CA LYS A 46 -8.81 11.38 -10.23
C LYS A 46 -8.89 10.34 -9.10
N GLN A 47 -8.15 9.25 -9.22
CA GLN A 47 -8.11 8.20 -8.18
C GLN A 47 -7.51 8.70 -6.86
N ARG A 48 -6.52 9.60 -6.90
CA ARG A 48 -5.97 10.20 -5.68
C ARG A 48 -7.01 11.07 -4.94
N ARG A 49 -7.81 11.85 -5.68
CA ARG A 49 -8.89 12.65 -5.07
C ARG A 49 -10.00 11.80 -4.46
N ASN A 50 -10.35 10.68 -5.12
CA ASN A 50 -11.44 9.82 -4.66
C ASN A 50 -11.04 8.88 -3.51
N HIS A 51 -9.74 8.63 -3.31
CA HIS A 51 -9.21 7.80 -2.23
C HIS A 51 -8.10 8.56 -1.46
N PRO A 52 -8.48 9.62 -0.72
CA PRO A 52 -7.53 10.46 0.02
C PRO A 52 -6.96 9.77 1.26
N ASP A 53 -7.62 8.71 1.72
CA ASP A 53 -7.20 7.82 2.80
C ASP A 53 -6.02 6.93 2.39
N ALA A 54 -5.93 6.54 1.11
CA ALA A 54 -4.78 5.84 0.59
C ALA A 54 -3.56 6.77 0.45
N VAL A 55 -2.70 6.80 1.46
CA VAL A 55 -1.61 7.79 1.54
C VAL A 55 -0.36 7.38 0.77
N THR A 56 -0.11 6.08 0.66
CA THR A 56 1.01 5.53 -0.10
C THR A 56 0.55 4.42 -1.05
N SER A 57 1.38 4.10 -2.05
CA SER A 57 1.09 3.02 -2.99
C SER A 57 2.36 2.25 -3.34
N LEU A 58 2.34 0.94 -3.11
CA LEU A 58 3.30 -0.01 -3.66
C LEU A 58 2.81 -0.46 -5.05
N VAL A 59 3.55 -0.11 -6.09
CA VAL A 59 3.21 -0.47 -7.48
C VAL A 59 4.14 -1.57 -7.99
N LEU A 60 3.57 -2.72 -8.33
CA LEU A 60 4.27 -3.90 -8.83
C LEU A 60 3.79 -4.22 -10.25
N ARG A 61 4.21 -3.41 -11.24
CA ARG A 61 3.80 -3.56 -12.65
C ARG A 61 4.43 -4.76 -13.35
N GLU A 62 5.72 -4.96 -13.11
CA GLU A 62 6.52 -6.02 -13.74
C GLU A 62 6.97 -7.05 -12.70
N PRO A 63 7.28 -8.29 -13.12
CA PRO A 63 7.91 -9.28 -12.27
C PRO A 63 9.13 -8.71 -11.56
N LYS A 64 9.28 -9.04 -10.27
CA LYS A 64 10.39 -8.61 -9.43
C LYS A 64 10.91 -9.80 -8.65
N SER A 65 12.20 -9.82 -8.39
CA SER A 65 12.79 -10.79 -7.48
C SER A 65 12.21 -10.62 -6.07
N ALA A 66 12.35 -11.67 -5.26
CA ALA A 66 11.96 -11.65 -3.86
C ALA A 66 12.58 -10.45 -3.11
N ALA A 67 13.88 -10.24 -3.26
CA ALA A 67 14.61 -9.15 -2.62
C ALA A 67 14.11 -7.78 -3.07
N GLN A 68 13.88 -7.58 -4.38
CA GLN A 68 13.33 -6.33 -4.91
C GLN A 68 11.94 -6.02 -4.34
N VAL A 69 11.10 -7.03 -4.16
CA VAL A 69 9.78 -6.85 -3.52
C VAL A 69 9.95 -6.43 -2.07
N ASP A 70 10.86 -7.05 -1.32
CA ASP A 70 11.09 -6.73 0.09
C ASP A 70 11.63 -5.31 0.27
N ASP A 71 12.56 -4.87 -0.58
CA ASP A 71 13.09 -3.50 -0.57
C ASP A 71 12.00 -2.45 -0.85
N LEU A 72 11.13 -2.74 -1.83
CA LEU A 72 10.00 -1.86 -2.15
C LEU A 72 8.97 -1.84 -1.03
N VAL A 73 8.72 -2.97 -0.35
CA VAL A 73 7.86 -3.00 0.84
C VAL A 73 8.46 -2.14 1.95
N ALA A 74 9.75 -2.29 2.24
CA ALA A 74 10.44 -1.50 3.26
C ALA A 74 10.37 0.00 2.96
N ALA A 75 10.61 0.41 1.71
CA ALA A 75 10.48 1.79 1.28
C ALA A 75 9.03 2.31 1.41
N THR A 76 8.04 1.50 1.03
CA THR A 76 6.62 1.86 1.12
C THR A 76 6.18 2.05 2.58
N LEU A 77 6.64 1.18 3.49
CA LEU A 77 6.36 1.28 4.92
C LEU A 77 6.93 2.57 5.52
N ARG A 78 8.19 2.92 5.21
CA ARG A 78 8.77 4.20 5.65
C ARG A 78 7.92 5.39 5.21
N ASN A 79 7.48 5.40 3.95
CA ASN A 79 6.63 6.46 3.42
C ASN A 79 5.26 6.49 4.12
N PHE A 80 4.63 5.34 4.37
CA PHE A 80 3.36 5.27 5.08
C PHE A 80 3.45 5.85 6.50
N PHE A 81 4.47 5.47 7.26
CA PHE A 81 4.63 5.95 8.63
C PHE A 81 4.99 7.44 8.69
N ALA A 82 5.78 7.95 7.74
CA ALA A 82 6.03 9.38 7.61
C ALA A 82 4.75 10.18 7.29
N GLU A 83 3.92 9.69 6.37
CA GLU A 83 2.61 10.27 6.06
C GLU A 83 1.68 10.26 7.28
N ARG A 84 1.64 9.15 8.01
CA ARG A 84 0.83 9.01 9.22
C ARG A 84 1.26 10.01 10.30
N ALA A 85 2.56 10.13 10.55
CA ALA A 85 3.10 11.06 11.54
C ALA A 85 2.70 12.51 11.21
N ARG A 86 2.82 12.93 9.95
CA ARG A 86 2.45 14.28 9.51
C ARG A 86 0.96 14.58 9.60
N ARG A 87 0.08 13.58 9.55
CA ARG A 87 -1.36 13.77 9.72
C ARG A 87 -1.81 13.74 11.18
N ALA A 88 -0.93 13.30 12.08
CA ALA A 88 -1.17 13.29 13.52
C ALA A 88 -0.64 14.56 14.22
N SER A 89 0.23 15.33 13.55
CA SER A 89 0.68 16.66 13.96
C SER A 89 -0.27 17.75 13.49
#